data_AF-A0A1C6S0D0-F1
#
_entry.id   AF-A0A1C6S0D0-F1
#
_cell.length_a   1.000
_cell.length_b   1.000
_cell.length_c   1.000
_cell.angle_alpha   90.00
_cell.angle_beta   90.00
_cell.angle_gamma   90.00
#
_symmetry.space_group_name_H-M   'P 1'
#
loop_
_entity.id
_entity.type
_entity.pdbx_description
1 polymer ?
#
loop_
_entity_poly.entity_id
_entity_poly.type
_entity_poly.pdbx_seq_one_letter_code
_entity_poly.pdbx_strand_id
1 'polypeptide(L)'
;MRSRAAGSLWLLFAVIAVGSSVLVLRRPANDRLSDLRIYHGAVRHLADGGALYGYVAENGGPFTYPPFAALVLWPIGLVPETAVRLVWLAMTCAAVAVIAGALGRAGVFPAGWRHLAVPATACALLLTAPAQSNLRFGQVSIFIVLLALVDGLGLTPARFRGTLVGLAAAVKLTPLLFVVFLLFSGRYRDAGRAVATFAGCALVAAVVLPAESWTFWTGTMLDTSRIGNLASLGNQSVHGMLLRVGVPASALPLCWAVLVAVICAVALLRARRLHHEGRSAHAVVLVGCATVAASPVSWTHHQIWPVLAAMLLVGARGLVQRVAGGVLLAVMTLSLGVLLSRVSPTPGVQFLFENARALAVVALCLAGFGGVAVVAAGADRSAVRSPGWRRVAVAGLAMVAFFAVQPLPAGADPTFKAYTRTDVDNPRYFFVCRSERQCGEFGATGRPITFGLATERTKVRVNGVVDDTVSRLEYRSAPGGPPRVIPLVEAYPGQRLFSFRSASLAHGRLVAYGVDGAPIATYTQFQSG
;
A
#
# COMPACT_ATOMS: atom_id res chain seq x y z
N MET A 1 -26.06 33.60 6.52
CA MET A 1 -25.33 33.09 5.32
C MET A 1 -24.18 32.15 5.68
N ARG A 2 -23.25 32.52 6.58
CA ARG A 2 -22.10 31.67 6.99
C ARG A 2 -22.47 30.29 7.55
N SER A 3 -23.53 30.19 8.36
CA SER A 3 -24.02 28.92 8.90
C SER A 3 -24.62 27.98 7.85
N ARG A 4 -25.33 28.54 6.86
CA ARG A 4 -25.95 27.75 5.77
C ARG A 4 -24.88 27.09 4.89
N ALA A 5 -23.84 27.83 4.51
CA ALA A 5 -22.75 27.29 3.68
C ALA A 5 -21.96 26.17 4.38
N ALA A 6 -21.66 26.32 5.67
CA ALA A 6 -21.03 25.26 6.46
C ALA A 6 -21.94 24.03 6.59
N GLY A 7 -23.24 24.24 6.81
CA GLY A 7 -24.24 23.17 6.83
C GLY A 7 -24.32 22.41 5.49
N SER A 8 -24.30 23.12 4.37
CA SER A 8 -24.28 22.51 3.02
C SER A 8 -23.03 21.67 2.78
N LEU A 9 -21.85 22.10 3.26
CA LEU A 9 -20.62 21.30 3.12
C LEU A 9 -20.62 20.05 4.00
N TRP A 10 -21.20 20.10 5.21
CA TRP A 10 -21.38 18.90 6.03
C TRP A 10 -22.42 17.96 5.45
N LEU A 11 -23.49 18.49 4.86
CA LEU A 11 -24.44 17.67 4.11
C LEU A 11 -23.78 16.98 2.92
N LEU A 12 -22.95 17.72 2.16
CA LEU A 12 -22.14 17.16 1.08
C LEU A 12 -21.21 16.05 1.60
N PHE A 13 -20.53 16.28 2.73
CA PHE A 13 -19.71 15.26 3.37
C PHE A 13 -20.51 14.01 3.70
N ALA A 14 -21.69 14.16 4.29
CA ALA A 14 -22.58 13.04 4.62
C ALA A 14 -23.02 12.28 3.35
N VAL A 15 -23.37 12.98 2.28
CA VAL A 15 -23.70 12.37 0.98
C VAL A 15 -22.52 11.57 0.41
N ILE A 16 -21.31 12.13 0.44
CA ILE A 16 -20.10 11.42 -0.01
C ILE A 16 -19.84 10.20 0.87
N ALA A 17 -19.94 10.33 2.19
CA ALA A 17 -19.72 9.24 3.14
C ALA A 17 -20.69 8.08 2.95
N VAL A 18 -21.98 8.38 2.82
CA VAL A 18 -23.02 7.38 2.53
C VAL A 18 -22.79 6.76 1.16
N GLY A 19 -22.57 7.57 0.13
CA GLY A 19 -22.30 7.10 -1.23
C GLY A 19 -21.10 6.16 -1.31
N SER A 20 -19.96 6.56 -0.76
CA SER A 20 -18.75 5.72 -0.69
C SER A 20 -18.98 4.45 0.11
N SER A 21 -19.68 4.51 1.24
CA SER A 21 -19.99 3.34 2.06
C SER A 21 -20.88 2.34 1.31
N VAL A 22 -21.92 2.82 0.63
CA VAL A 22 -22.80 1.98 -0.21
C VAL A 22 -22.01 1.36 -1.36
N LEU A 23 -21.13 2.12 -2.02
CA LEU A 23 -20.28 1.58 -3.09
C LEU A 23 -19.34 0.49 -2.58
N VAL A 24 -18.78 0.64 -1.37
CA VAL A 24 -17.97 -0.41 -0.74
C VAL A 24 -18.80 -1.65 -0.42
N LEU A 25 -19.99 -1.48 0.16
CA LEU A 25 -20.89 -2.60 0.50
C LEU A 25 -21.39 -3.36 -0.73
N ARG A 26 -21.47 -2.70 -1.90
CA ARG A 26 -21.83 -3.33 -3.19
C ARG A 26 -20.67 -4.07 -3.86
N ARG A 27 -19.43 -3.96 -3.37
CA ARG A 27 -18.29 -4.71 -3.94
C ARG A 27 -18.46 -6.22 -3.77
N PRO A 28 -17.82 -7.06 -4.60
CA PRO A 28 -17.79 -8.50 -4.39
C PRO A 28 -17.33 -8.89 -2.98
N ALA A 29 -17.80 -10.03 -2.44
CA ALA A 29 -17.53 -10.46 -1.07
C ALA A 29 -16.02 -10.59 -0.74
N ASN A 30 -15.22 -11.00 -1.73
CA ASN A 30 -13.77 -11.12 -1.61
C ASN A 30 -13.02 -9.78 -1.63
N ASP A 31 -13.69 -8.67 -1.95
CA ASP A 31 -13.09 -7.33 -2.06
C ASP A 31 -13.71 -6.30 -1.08
N ARG A 32 -14.94 -6.52 -0.62
CA ARG A 32 -15.59 -5.64 0.34
C ARG A 32 -14.99 -5.84 1.73
N LEU A 33 -14.46 -4.79 2.33
CA LEU A 33 -13.99 -4.75 3.73
C LEU A 33 -13.04 -5.91 4.07
N SER A 34 -12.19 -6.33 3.12
CA SER A 34 -11.47 -7.60 3.23
C SER A 34 -10.55 -7.67 4.44
N ASP A 35 -9.96 -6.55 4.86
CA ASP A 35 -9.03 -6.54 6.00
C ASP A 35 -9.79 -6.51 7.32
N LEU A 36 -10.96 -5.86 7.36
CA LEU A 36 -11.88 -5.98 8.48
C LEU A 36 -12.35 -7.42 8.70
N ARG A 37 -12.57 -8.18 7.61
CA ARG A 37 -12.87 -9.62 7.73
C ARG A 37 -11.69 -10.41 8.31
N ILE A 38 -10.46 -10.07 7.94
CA ILE A 38 -9.26 -10.67 8.54
C ILE A 38 -9.25 -10.38 10.05
N TYR A 39 -9.49 -9.14 10.46
CA TYR A 39 -9.52 -8.78 11.89
C TYR A 39 -10.61 -9.55 12.64
N HIS A 40 -11.84 -9.57 12.10
CA HIS A 40 -12.98 -10.26 12.70
C HIS A 40 -12.76 -11.77 12.81
N GLY A 41 -12.29 -12.40 11.73
CA GLY A 41 -12.01 -13.82 11.69
C GLY A 41 -10.83 -14.22 12.58
N ALA A 42 -9.77 -13.40 12.64
CA ALA A 42 -8.60 -13.67 13.48
C ALA A 42 -8.95 -13.65 14.98
N VAL A 43 -9.73 -12.67 15.44
CA VAL A 43 -10.12 -12.61 16.87
C VAL A 43 -11.13 -13.71 17.22
N ARG A 44 -11.99 -14.14 16.29
CA ARG A 44 -12.88 -15.29 16.49
C ARG A 44 -12.11 -16.60 16.54
N HIS A 45 -11.18 -16.80 15.62
CA HIS A 45 -10.31 -17.97 15.62
C HIS A 45 -9.51 -18.07 16.93
N LEU A 46 -9.01 -16.94 17.43
CA LEU A 46 -8.37 -16.86 18.75
C LEU A 46 -9.34 -17.20 19.89
N ALA A 47 -10.58 -16.72 19.83
CA ALA A 47 -11.63 -17.06 20.80
C ALA A 47 -12.00 -18.55 20.81
N ASP A 48 -11.92 -19.20 19.65
CA ASP A 48 -12.16 -20.63 19.49
C ASP A 48 -10.94 -21.50 19.89
N GLY A 49 -9.90 -20.88 20.48
CA GLY A 49 -8.68 -21.56 20.96
C GLY A 49 -7.58 -21.74 19.91
N GLY A 50 -7.76 -21.17 18.72
CA GLY A 50 -6.76 -21.19 17.65
C GLY A 50 -5.62 -20.18 17.85
N ALA A 51 -4.49 -20.40 17.18
CA ALA A 51 -3.36 -19.49 17.24
C ALA A 51 -3.61 -18.23 16.38
N LEU A 52 -3.46 -17.04 16.96
CA LEU A 52 -3.76 -15.76 16.28
C LEU A 52 -2.97 -15.62 14.97
N TYR A 53 -1.68 -15.92 15.01
CA TYR A 53 -0.81 -15.84 13.84
C TYR A 53 -0.87 -17.08 12.93
N GLY A 54 -1.62 -18.12 13.30
CA GLY A 54 -1.95 -19.25 12.43
C GLY A 54 -3.17 -18.98 11.54
N TYR A 55 -3.98 -17.97 11.87
CA TYR A 55 -5.17 -17.62 11.10
C TYR A 55 -4.84 -17.08 9.70
N VAL A 56 -5.53 -17.63 8.69
CA VAL A 56 -5.50 -17.16 7.31
C VAL A 56 -6.94 -17.01 6.82
N ALA A 57 -7.31 -15.81 6.38
CA ALA A 57 -8.64 -15.57 5.82
C ALA A 57 -8.81 -16.21 4.43
N GLU A 58 -10.06 -16.30 3.95
CA GLU A 58 -10.39 -16.88 2.63
C GLU A 58 -9.65 -16.25 1.44
N ASN A 59 -9.26 -14.97 1.57
CA ASN A 59 -8.49 -14.26 0.55
C ASN A 59 -6.97 -14.52 0.65
N GLY A 60 -6.54 -15.35 1.59
CA GLY A 60 -5.13 -15.67 1.88
C GLY A 60 -4.44 -14.67 2.80
N GLY A 61 -5.13 -13.64 3.29
CA GLY A 61 -4.54 -12.60 4.14
C GLY A 61 -4.39 -13.03 5.60
N PRO A 62 -3.20 -12.90 6.21
CA PRO A 62 -2.99 -13.20 7.63
C PRO A 62 -3.20 -11.98 8.54
N PHE A 63 -3.30 -12.23 9.84
CA PHE A 63 -3.17 -11.19 10.86
C PHE A 63 -1.68 -10.77 11.00
N THR A 64 -1.41 -9.46 11.05
CA THR A 64 -0.03 -8.92 10.94
C THR A 64 0.34 -7.89 12.01
N TYR A 65 -0.55 -7.60 12.95
CA TYR A 65 -0.35 -6.55 13.96
C TYR A 65 0.19 -7.11 15.28
N PRO A 66 0.75 -6.26 16.16
CA PRO A 66 1.14 -6.68 17.50
C PRO A 66 -0.05 -7.29 18.27
N PRO A 67 0.19 -8.16 19.27
CA PRO A 67 -0.88 -8.87 19.95
C PRO A 67 -1.85 -7.93 20.70
N PHE A 68 -1.38 -6.76 21.14
CA PHE A 68 -2.25 -5.73 21.72
C PHE A 68 -3.36 -5.28 20.75
N ALA A 69 -3.09 -5.28 19.44
CA ALA A 69 -4.12 -4.98 18.44
C ALA A 69 -5.27 -5.99 18.47
N ALA A 70 -4.99 -7.28 18.71
CA ALA A 70 -6.02 -8.30 18.83
C ALA A 70 -6.92 -8.05 20.05
N LEU A 71 -6.35 -7.57 21.17
CA LEU A 71 -7.14 -7.17 22.34
C LEU A 71 -8.05 -5.97 22.05
N VAL A 72 -7.54 -4.95 21.36
CA VAL A 72 -8.34 -3.78 20.95
C VAL A 72 -9.44 -4.18 19.97
N LEU A 73 -9.16 -5.13 19.06
CA LEU A 73 -10.09 -5.61 18.06
C LEU A 73 -11.05 -6.68 18.60
N TRP A 74 -10.75 -7.30 19.75
CA TRP A 74 -11.53 -8.39 20.34
C TRP A 74 -13.05 -8.15 20.35
N PRO A 75 -13.56 -6.95 20.75
CA PRO A 75 -15.00 -6.72 20.81
C PRO A 75 -15.72 -6.90 19.48
N ILE A 76 -15.04 -6.73 18.34
CA ILE A 76 -15.67 -6.91 17.03
C ILE A 76 -16.02 -8.38 16.76
N GLY A 77 -15.29 -9.33 17.36
CA GLY A 77 -15.55 -10.77 17.21
C GLY A 77 -16.84 -11.23 17.89
N LEU A 78 -17.30 -10.46 18.88
CA LEU A 78 -18.48 -10.73 19.71
C LEU A 78 -19.80 -10.38 19.02
N VAL A 79 -19.75 -9.61 17.93
CA VAL A 79 -20.94 -9.12 17.22
C VAL A 79 -20.99 -9.68 15.79
N PRO A 80 -22.20 -9.77 15.19
CA PRO A 80 -22.35 -10.23 13.81
C PRO A 80 -21.57 -9.35 12.83
N GLU A 81 -20.93 -9.98 11.85
CA GLU A 81 -20.03 -9.31 10.91
C GLU A 81 -20.72 -8.13 10.18
N THR A 82 -22.00 -8.26 9.84
CA THR A 82 -22.78 -7.18 9.22
C THR A 82 -22.84 -5.93 10.10
N ALA A 83 -23.06 -6.08 11.41
CA ALA A 83 -23.07 -4.96 12.34
C ALA A 83 -21.69 -4.31 12.44
N VAL A 84 -20.62 -5.13 12.52
CA VAL A 84 -19.23 -4.65 12.52
C VAL A 84 -18.94 -3.81 11.28
N ARG A 85 -19.31 -4.30 10.09
CA ARG A 85 -19.10 -3.59 8.82
C ARG A 85 -19.75 -2.20 8.82
N LEU A 86 -21.01 -2.09 9.26
CA LEU A 86 -21.74 -0.83 9.29
C LEU A 86 -21.14 0.16 10.29
N VAL A 87 -20.87 -0.30 11.52
CA VAL A 87 -20.26 0.52 12.57
C VAL A 87 -18.86 0.97 12.16
N TRP A 88 -18.07 0.08 11.56
CA TRP A 88 -16.71 0.39 11.12
C TRP A 88 -16.65 1.44 10.01
N LEU A 89 -17.56 1.38 9.05
CA LEU A 89 -17.70 2.40 8.02
C LEU A 89 -18.07 3.76 8.63
N ALA A 90 -19.04 3.78 9.55
CA ALA A 90 -19.43 5.00 10.27
C ALA A 90 -18.25 5.59 11.07
N MET A 91 -17.53 4.76 11.83
CA MET A 91 -16.34 5.17 12.58
C MET A 91 -15.23 5.70 11.67
N THR A 92 -15.02 5.08 10.50
CA THR A 92 -14.03 5.53 9.51
C THR A 92 -14.38 6.93 8.98
N CYS A 93 -15.64 7.15 8.61
CA CYS A 93 -16.12 8.46 8.17
C CYS A 93 -16.03 9.51 9.30
N ALA A 94 -16.40 9.14 10.53
CA ALA A 94 -16.24 10.00 11.69
C ALA A 94 -14.77 10.37 11.93
N ALA A 95 -13.84 9.41 11.82
CA ALA A 95 -12.40 9.67 11.95
C ALA A 95 -11.90 10.68 10.92
N VAL A 96 -12.36 10.59 9.66
CA VAL A 96 -12.05 11.58 8.61
C VAL A 96 -12.53 12.99 8.99
N ALA A 97 -13.77 13.12 9.49
CA ALA A 97 -14.29 14.39 9.96
C ALA A 97 -13.51 14.95 11.16
N VAL A 98 -13.14 14.09 12.11
CA VAL A 98 -12.35 14.46 13.29
C VAL A 98 -10.93 14.88 12.92
N ILE A 99 -10.28 14.21 11.95
CA ILE A 99 -8.97 14.62 11.42
C ILE A 99 -9.04 16.05 10.85
N ALA A 100 -10.05 16.34 10.02
CA ALA A 100 -10.24 17.69 9.49
C ALA A 100 -10.50 18.72 10.61
N GLY A 101 -11.31 18.36 11.61
CA GLY A 101 -11.57 19.17 12.79
C GLY A 101 -10.33 19.41 13.65
N ALA A 102 -9.44 18.42 13.78
CA ALA A 102 -8.19 18.53 14.51
C ALA A 102 -7.24 19.53 13.84
N LEU A 103 -7.12 19.51 12.51
CA LEU A 103 -6.38 20.53 11.76
C LEU A 103 -6.97 21.93 11.99
N GLY A 104 -8.29 22.07 11.96
CA GLY A 104 -8.97 23.34 12.24
C GLY A 104 -8.74 23.84 13.67
N ARG A 105 -8.73 22.95 14.66
CA ARG A 105 -8.42 23.30 16.06
C ARG A 105 -6.95 23.66 16.27
N ALA A 106 -6.04 23.05 15.52
CA ALA A 106 -4.61 23.37 15.56
C ALA A 106 -4.24 24.67 14.81
N GLY A 107 -5.22 25.45 14.34
CA GLY A 107 -4.98 26.75 13.70
C GLY A 107 -4.41 26.66 12.29
N VAL A 108 -4.55 25.51 11.61
CA VAL A 108 -4.09 25.33 10.22
C VAL A 108 -4.85 26.26 9.26
N PHE A 109 -6.12 26.53 9.55
CA PHE A 109 -6.97 27.38 8.73
C PHE A 109 -7.12 28.77 9.35
N PRO A 110 -7.21 29.85 8.54
CA PRO A 110 -7.54 31.18 9.04
C PRO A 110 -8.84 31.15 9.86
N ALA A 111 -8.85 31.79 11.03
CA ALA A 111 -9.96 31.72 11.99
C ALA A 111 -11.32 32.06 11.35
N GLY A 112 -11.36 33.11 10.51
CA GLY A 112 -12.57 33.53 9.80
C GLY A 112 -13.11 32.51 8.79
N TRP A 113 -12.28 31.60 8.28
CA TRP A 113 -12.63 30.60 7.27
C TRP A 113 -12.76 29.18 7.83
N ARG A 114 -12.37 28.95 9.08
CA ARG A 114 -12.34 27.62 9.72
C ARG A 114 -13.67 26.85 9.58
N HIS A 115 -14.79 27.55 9.71
CA HIS A 115 -16.14 26.97 9.61
C HIS A 115 -16.47 26.37 8.24
N LEU A 116 -15.82 26.84 7.17
CA LEU A 116 -15.93 26.28 5.82
C LEU A 116 -14.77 25.34 5.49
N ALA A 117 -13.56 25.68 5.93
CA ALA A 117 -12.35 24.93 5.63
C ALA A 117 -12.38 23.52 6.23
N VAL A 118 -12.91 23.34 7.45
CA VAL A 118 -13.02 22.02 8.10
C VAL A 118 -13.90 21.05 7.29
N PRO A 119 -15.18 21.33 7.00
CA PRO A 119 -16.00 20.41 6.23
C PRO A 119 -15.49 20.24 4.78
N ALA A 120 -14.98 21.30 4.14
CA ALA A 120 -14.36 21.17 2.82
C ALA A 120 -13.15 20.22 2.83
N THR A 121 -12.30 20.31 3.87
CA THR A 121 -11.16 19.40 4.07
C THR A 121 -11.63 17.97 4.30
N ALA A 122 -12.71 17.76 5.07
CA ALA A 122 -13.28 16.44 5.29
C ALA A 122 -13.78 15.82 3.97
N CYS A 123 -14.50 16.59 3.14
CA CYS A 123 -14.91 16.15 1.79
C CYS A 123 -13.71 15.79 0.93
N ALA A 124 -12.72 16.67 0.84
CA ALA A 124 -11.53 16.46 0.03
C ALA A 124 -10.74 15.22 0.49
N LEU A 125 -10.56 15.06 1.81
CA LEU A 125 -9.88 13.90 2.40
C LEU A 125 -10.59 12.60 2.02
N LEU A 126 -11.91 12.57 2.20
CA LEU A 126 -12.72 11.40 1.95
C LEU A 126 -12.66 10.97 0.48
N LEU A 127 -12.60 11.91 -0.47
CA LEU A 127 -12.55 11.62 -1.91
C LEU A 127 -11.18 11.11 -2.40
N THR A 128 -10.12 11.20 -1.59
CA THR A 128 -8.79 10.74 -2.00
C THR A 128 -8.70 9.22 -2.09
N ALA A 129 -7.78 8.71 -2.93
CA ALA A 129 -7.58 7.26 -3.07
C ALA A 129 -7.19 6.57 -1.76
N PRO A 130 -6.35 7.16 -0.87
CA PRO A 130 -6.06 6.59 0.45
C PRO A 130 -7.30 6.42 1.33
N ALA A 131 -8.18 7.43 1.41
CA ALA A 131 -9.39 7.34 2.23
C ALA A 131 -10.40 6.33 1.64
N GLN A 132 -10.62 6.37 0.33
CA GLN A 132 -11.46 5.39 -0.37
C GLN A 132 -10.91 3.96 -0.26
N SER A 133 -9.58 3.82 -0.31
CA SER A 133 -8.92 2.54 -0.04
C SER A 133 -9.13 2.09 1.40
N ASN A 134 -9.02 2.99 2.39
CA ASN A 134 -9.23 2.64 3.80
C ASN A 134 -10.67 2.16 4.04
N LEU A 135 -11.67 2.82 3.43
CA LEU A 135 -13.06 2.37 3.44
C LEU A 135 -13.24 1.01 2.76
N ARG A 136 -12.68 0.82 1.55
CA ARG A 136 -12.76 -0.44 0.81
C ARG A 136 -12.27 -1.62 1.62
N PHE A 137 -11.14 -1.47 2.31
CA PHE A 137 -10.50 -2.55 3.06
C PHE A 137 -11.00 -2.66 4.51
N GLY A 138 -11.61 -1.62 5.07
CA GLY A 138 -12.00 -1.59 6.49
C GLY A 138 -10.78 -1.48 7.40
N GLN A 139 -9.84 -0.62 7.04
CA GLN A 139 -8.51 -0.57 7.64
C GLN A 139 -8.45 0.25 8.95
N VAL A 140 -7.63 -0.21 9.90
CA VAL A 140 -7.38 0.50 11.17
C VAL A 140 -6.52 1.76 10.99
N SER A 141 -5.85 1.87 9.83
CA SER A 141 -4.80 2.86 9.58
C SER A 141 -5.28 4.31 9.77
N ILE A 142 -6.53 4.62 9.43
CA ILE A 142 -7.10 5.97 9.67
C ILE A 142 -7.16 6.33 11.16
N PHE A 143 -7.43 5.37 12.04
CA PHE A 143 -7.47 5.59 13.49
C PHE A 143 -6.07 5.79 14.05
N ILE A 144 -5.08 5.07 13.51
CA ILE A 144 -3.66 5.25 13.84
C ILE A 144 -3.19 6.66 13.46
N VAL A 145 -3.57 7.15 12.27
CA VAL A 145 -3.30 8.54 11.87
C VAL A 145 -3.99 9.51 12.80
N LEU A 146 -5.27 9.31 13.11
CA LEU A 146 -6.03 10.19 14.01
C LEU A 146 -5.35 10.32 15.39
N LEU A 147 -5.00 9.20 16.02
CA LEU A 147 -4.36 9.18 17.34
C LEU A 147 -3.02 9.93 17.32
N ALA A 148 -2.14 9.59 16.37
CA ALA A 148 -0.83 10.24 16.24
C ALA A 148 -0.94 11.73 15.87
N LEU A 149 -1.91 12.10 15.04
CA LEU A 149 -2.16 13.48 14.64
C LEU A 149 -2.66 14.32 15.82
N VAL A 150 -3.66 13.85 16.57
CA VAL A 150 -4.22 14.57 17.73
C VAL A 150 -3.14 14.84 18.78
N ASP A 151 -2.29 13.84 19.05
CA ASP A 151 -1.19 13.97 19.99
C ASP A 151 -0.08 14.89 19.48
N GLY A 152 0.31 14.68 18.21
CA GLY A 152 1.35 15.46 17.56
C GLY A 152 0.99 16.95 17.47
N LEU A 153 -0.27 17.27 17.20
CA LEU A 153 -0.81 18.64 17.18
C LEU A 153 -0.93 19.26 18.58
N GLY A 154 -0.67 18.49 19.65
CA GLY A 154 -0.73 18.97 21.03
C GLY A 154 -2.15 19.20 21.54
N LEU A 155 -3.16 18.60 20.89
CA LEU A 155 -4.57 18.65 21.29
C LEU A 155 -4.86 17.75 22.50
N THR A 156 -3.98 16.78 22.77
CA THR A 156 -3.95 16.01 24.02
C THR A 156 -3.54 16.91 25.19
N PRO A 157 -4.22 16.84 26.36
CA PRO A 157 -3.82 17.57 27.55
C PRO A 157 -2.34 17.37 27.88
N ALA A 158 -1.64 18.42 28.32
CA ALA A 158 -0.18 18.42 28.46
C ALA A 158 0.38 17.29 29.34
N ARG A 159 -0.38 16.83 30.35
CA ARG A 159 0.01 15.70 31.22
C ARG A 159 -0.08 14.32 30.55
N PHE A 160 -0.81 14.20 29.45
CA PHE A 160 -1.03 12.96 28.71
C PHE A 160 -0.41 12.97 27.31
N ARG A 161 0.30 14.03 26.91
CA ARG A 161 0.96 14.07 25.60
C ARG A 161 1.94 12.91 25.45
N GLY A 162 1.93 12.28 24.27
CA GLY A 162 2.69 11.08 23.94
C GLY A 162 1.91 9.77 24.12
N THR A 163 0.85 9.74 24.94
CA THR A 163 0.14 8.47 25.21
C THR A 163 -0.62 7.96 23.99
N LEU A 164 -1.21 8.83 23.16
CA LEU A 164 -1.92 8.39 21.96
C LEU A 164 -0.94 7.90 20.88
N VAL A 165 0.26 8.48 20.79
CA VAL A 165 1.34 7.94 19.95
C VAL A 165 1.75 6.55 20.43
N GLY A 166 1.94 6.36 21.74
CA GLY A 166 2.27 5.06 22.33
C GLY A 166 1.19 4.01 22.09
N LEU A 167 -0.08 4.39 22.27
CA LEU A 167 -1.23 3.52 22.00
C LEU A 167 -1.32 3.14 20.51
N ALA A 168 -1.15 4.12 19.62
CA ALA A 168 -1.13 3.88 18.18
C ALA A 168 0.02 2.93 17.79
N ALA A 169 1.21 3.11 18.38
CA ALA A 169 2.36 2.23 18.19
C ALA A 169 2.11 0.80 18.67
N ALA A 170 1.35 0.62 19.76
CA ALA A 170 0.99 -0.70 20.29
C ALA A 170 0.01 -1.45 19.39
N VAL A 171 -0.84 -0.74 18.65
CA VAL A 171 -1.75 -1.35 17.65
C VAL A 171 -1.05 -1.59 16.31
N LYS A 172 -0.10 -0.73 15.92
CA LYS A 172 0.68 -0.86 14.68
C LYS A 172 2.03 -0.18 14.87
N LEU A 173 3.15 -0.85 14.60
CA LEU A 173 4.49 -0.35 14.99
C LEU A 173 4.93 0.96 14.31
N THR A 174 4.35 1.33 13.17
CA THR A 174 4.82 2.47 12.35
C THR A 174 4.90 3.84 13.07
N PRO A 175 4.02 4.20 14.03
CA PRO A 175 4.12 5.44 14.80
C PRO A 175 5.30 5.51 15.76
N LEU A 176 6.08 4.45 15.99
CA LEU A 176 7.29 4.52 16.85
C LEU A 176 8.28 5.60 16.38
N LEU A 177 8.28 5.95 15.09
CA LEU A 177 9.10 7.06 14.58
C LEU A 177 8.70 8.43 15.19
N PHE A 178 7.47 8.61 15.66
CA PHE A 178 7.08 9.80 16.41
C PHE A 178 7.81 9.88 17.76
N VAL A 179 8.11 8.76 18.41
CA VAL A 179 8.92 8.75 19.65
C VAL A 179 10.31 9.31 19.36
N VAL A 180 10.93 8.86 18.27
CA VAL A 180 12.23 9.37 17.80
C VAL A 180 12.15 10.88 17.55
N PHE A 181 11.11 11.34 16.84
CA PHE A 181 10.88 12.78 16.63
C PHE A 181 10.74 13.57 17.94
N LEU A 182 9.99 13.05 18.93
CA LEU A 182 9.82 13.68 20.23
C LEU A 182 11.17 13.82 20.96
N LEU A 183 12.01 12.79 20.93
CA LEU A 183 13.37 12.82 21.50
C LEU A 183 14.24 13.87 20.81
N PHE A 184 14.30 13.87 19.48
CA PHE A 184 15.09 14.84 18.70
C PHE A 184 14.62 16.28 18.87
N SER A 185 13.34 16.47 19.20
CA SER A 185 12.72 17.78 19.39
C SER A 185 12.75 18.23 20.86
N GLY A 186 13.47 17.53 21.74
CA GLY A 186 13.61 17.86 23.17
C GLY A 186 12.36 17.61 24.02
N ARG A 187 11.37 16.89 23.50
CA ARG A 187 10.10 16.56 24.18
C ARG A 187 10.23 15.25 24.96
N TYR A 188 11.24 15.17 25.83
CA TYR A 188 11.60 13.93 26.54
C TYR A 188 10.47 13.36 27.41
N ARG A 189 9.68 14.22 28.07
CA ARG A 189 8.52 13.78 28.87
C ARG A 189 7.45 13.12 28.01
N ASP A 190 7.19 13.67 26.82
CA ASP A 190 6.20 13.12 25.89
C ASP A 190 6.72 11.82 25.27
N ALA A 191 8.01 11.75 24.94
CA ALA A 191 8.65 10.52 24.47
C ALA A 191 8.60 9.42 25.54
N GLY A 192 8.92 9.74 26.79
CA GLY A 192 8.86 8.81 27.91
C GLY A 192 7.44 8.26 28.14
N ARG A 193 6.42 9.12 28.05
CA ARG A 193 5.01 8.68 28.12
C ARG A 193 4.61 7.80 26.95
N ALA A 194 5.05 8.12 25.73
CA ALA A 194 4.78 7.30 24.55
C ALA A 194 5.39 5.90 24.68
N VAL A 195 6.66 5.81 25.11
CA VAL A 195 7.33 4.53 25.38
C VAL A 195 6.63 3.77 26.52
N ALA A 196 6.30 4.44 27.62
CA ALA A 196 5.61 3.81 28.75
C ALA A 196 4.23 3.27 28.37
N THR A 197 3.45 4.02 27.58
CA THR A 197 2.14 3.53 27.08
C THR A 197 2.33 2.35 26.12
N PHE A 198 3.26 2.43 25.17
CA PHE A 198 3.56 1.32 24.26
C PHE A 198 3.97 0.06 25.03
N ALA A 199 4.92 0.18 25.95
CA ALA A 199 5.42 -0.93 26.77
C ALA A 199 4.32 -1.49 27.68
N GLY A 200 3.50 -0.63 28.29
CA GLY A 200 2.36 -1.05 29.10
C GLY A 200 1.32 -1.83 28.29
N CYS A 201 0.97 -1.37 27.09
CA CYS A 201 0.09 -2.09 26.18
C CYS A 201 0.68 -3.44 25.74
N ALA A 202 1.98 -3.47 25.41
CA ALA A 202 2.68 -4.70 25.05
C ALA A 202 2.73 -5.69 26.23
N LEU A 203 2.93 -5.20 27.46
CA LEU A 203 2.91 -6.01 28.68
C LEU A 203 1.51 -6.58 28.95
N VAL A 204 0.46 -5.76 28.84
CA VAL A 204 -0.93 -6.24 28.93
C VAL A 204 -1.17 -7.35 27.91
N ALA A 205 -0.70 -7.18 26.67
CA ALA A 205 -0.82 -8.21 25.65
C ALA A 205 0.01 -9.48 25.96
N ALA A 206 1.20 -9.33 26.54
CA ALA A 206 2.03 -10.46 26.97
C ALA A 206 1.41 -11.24 28.13
N VAL A 207 0.71 -10.58 29.04
CA VAL A 207 0.00 -11.23 30.15
C VAL A 207 -1.27 -11.94 29.66
N VAL A 208 -2.05 -11.31 28.79
CA VAL A 208 -3.33 -11.86 28.32
C VAL A 208 -3.13 -12.89 27.20
N LEU A 209 -2.16 -12.68 26.31
CA LEU A 209 -1.85 -13.51 25.15
C LEU A 209 -0.34 -13.86 25.10
N PRO A 210 0.18 -14.67 26.05
CA PRO A 210 1.61 -14.93 26.19
C PRO A 210 2.21 -15.63 24.96
N ALA A 211 1.57 -16.70 24.47
CA ALA A 211 2.04 -17.46 23.30
C ALA A 211 2.05 -16.62 22.02
N GLU A 212 1.02 -15.80 21.81
CA GLU A 212 0.95 -14.90 20.65
C GLU A 212 2.01 -13.80 20.75
N SER A 213 2.21 -13.24 21.95
CA SER A 213 3.27 -12.25 22.17
C SER A 213 4.65 -12.82 21.89
N TRP A 214 4.95 -14.02 22.37
CA TRP A 214 6.20 -14.70 22.03
C TRP A 214 6.35 -14.88 20.52
N THR A 215 5.32 -15.43 19.86
CA THR A 215 5.31 -15.68 18.40
C THR A 215 5.49 -14.40 17.58
N PHE A 216 4.93 -13.29 18.05
CA PHE A 216 5.07 -11.99 17.39
C PHE A 216 6.49 -11.46 17.45
N TRP A 217 7.03 -11.33 18.68
CA TRP A 217 8.31 -10.65 18.93
C TRP A 217 9.52 -11.46 18.50
N THR A 218 9.42 -12.80 18.45
CA THR A 218 10.55 -13.68 18.08
C THR A 218 10.56 -14.10 16.61
N GLY A 219 9.45 -13.93 15.88
CA GLY A 219 9.35 -14.40 14.49
C GLY A 219 8.49 -13.53 13.60
N THR A 220 7.19 -13.43 13.88
CA THR A 220 6.21 -12.87 12.93
C THR A 220 6.53 -11.45 12.47
N MET A 221 7.04 -10.59 13.36
CA MET A 221 7.36 -9.20 12.99
C MET A 221 8.54 -9.09 12.00
N LEU A 222 9.41 -10.10 11.95
CA LEU A 222 10.59 -10.15 11.07
C LEU A 222 10.26 -10.80 9.73
N ASP A 223 9.25 -11.68 9.70
CA ASP A 223 8.85 -12.40 8.49
C ASP A 223 7.84 -11.62 7.64
N THR A 224 8.36 -10.70 6.83
CA THR A 224 7.55 -9.92 5.90
C THR A 224 7.00 -10.72 4.70
N SER A 225 7.48 -11.95 4.48
CA SER A 225 7.04 -12.80 3.36
C SER A 225 5.58 -13.24 3.49
N ARG A 226 5.07 -13.29 4.72
CA ARG A 226 3.69 -13.65 5.06
C ARG A 226 2.64 -12.67 4.54
N ILE A 227 3.03 -11.42 4.32
CA ILE A 227 2.11 -10.32 3.95
C ILE A 227 1.63 -10.47 2.48
N GLY A 228 2.30 -11.31 1.68
CA GLY A 228 2.00 -11.55 0.27
C GLY A 228 3.04 -10.91 -0.66
N ASN A 229 2.70 -10.71 -1.94
CA ASN A 229 3.66 -10.15 -2.89
C ASN A 229 3.93 -8.66 -2.65
N LEU A 230 5.08 -8.37 -2.05
CA LEU A 230 5.54 -7.01 -1.76
C LEU A 230 5.90 -6.19 -3.01
N ALA A 231 6.07 -6.83 -4.17
CA ALA A 231 6.26 -6.14 -5.46
C ALA A 231 4.95 -5.69 -6.12
N SER A 232 3.79 -6.01 -5.52
CA SER A 232 2.47 -5.58 -6.04
C SER A 232 2.41 -4.06 -6.21
N LEU A 233 1.76 -3.60 -7.29
CA LEU A 233 1.52 -2.17 -7.53
C LEU A 233 0.68 -1.49 -6.44
N GLY A 234 -0.05 -2.28 -5.64
CA GLY A 234 -0.70 -1.78 -4.43
C GLY A 234 0.30 -1.29 -3.38
N ASN A 235 1.52 -1.86 -3.33
CA ASN A 235 2.56 -1.48 -2.40
C ASN A 235 3.33 -0.25 -2.91
N GLN A 236 3.00 0.90 -2.37
CA GLN A 236 3.60 2.21 -2.67
C GLN A 236 4.72 2.55 -1.66
N SER A 237 5.59 1.59 -1.37
CA SER A 237 6.77 1.75 -0.51
C SER A 237 8.07 1.84 -1.32
N VAL A 238 9.13 2.35 -0.68
CA VAL A 238 10.49 2.29 -1.25
C VAL A 238 10.92 0.84 -1.48
N HIS A 239 10.59 -0.07 -0.57
CA HIS A 239 10.90 -1.50 -0.70
C HIS A 239 10.22 -2.13 -1.92
N GLY A 240 8.91 -1.92 -2.09
CA GLY A 240 8.16 -2.39 -3.26
C GLY A 240 8.68 -1.79 -4.57
N MET A 241 9.17 -0.55 -4.53
CA MET A 241 9.81 0.09 -5.67
C MET A 241 11.13 -0.60 -6.04
N LEU A 242 12.02 -0.86 -5.06
CA LEU A 242 13.29 -1.56 -5.29
C LEU A 242 13.08 -2.98 -5.84
N LEU A 243 12.06 -3.69 -5.33
CA LEU A 243 11.66 -5.01 -5.85
C LEU A 243 11.26 -4.95 -7.33
N ARG A 244 10.48 -3.94 -7.72
CA ARG A 244 10.06 -3.75 -9.12
C ARG A 244 11.16 -3.22 -10.02
N VAL A 245 12.18 -2.57 -9.48
CA VAL A 245 13.42 -2.24 -10.21
C VAL A 245 14.28 -3.49 -10.44
N GLY A 246 14.04 -4.57 -9.69
CA GLY A 246 14.80 -5.82 -9.82
C GLY A 246 16.09 -5.83 -9.01
N VAL A 247 16.16 -5.08 -7.90
CA VAL A 247 17.32 -5.15 -6.99
C VAL A 247 17.49 -6.59 -6.50
N PRO A 248 18.69 -7.20 -6.63
CA PRO A 248 18.92 -8.58 -6.22
C PRO A 248 18.61 -8.81 -4.74
N ALA A 249 18.10 -10.00 -4.41
CA ALA A 249 17.70 -10.35 -3.05
C ALA A 249 18.82 -10.20 -2.01
N SER A 250 20.08 -10.44 -2.40
CA SER A 250 21.26 -10.27 -1.54
C SER A 250 21.57 -8.81 -1.20
N ALA A 251 21.26 -7.87 -2.09
CA ALA A 251 21.54 -6.44 -1.91
C ALA A 251 20.32 -5.67 -1.36
N LEU A 252 19.10 -6.16 -1.61
CA LEU A 252 17.85 -5.47 -1.29
C LEU A 252 17.74 -5.01 0.18
N PRO A 253 18.03 -5.84 1.21
CA PRO A 253 17.90 -5.40 2.60
C PRO A 253 18.78 -4.21 2.94
N LEU A 254 20.05 -4.24 2.52
CA LEU A 254 21.01 -3.17 2.79
C LEU A 254 20.66 -1.90 2.01
N CYS A 255 20.37 -2.01 0.71
CA CYS A 255 19.97 -0.88 -0.11
C CYS A 255 18.71 -0.20 0.45
N TRP A 256 17.71 -0.99 0.84
CA TRP A 256 16.48 -0.47 1.43
C TRP A 256 16.74 0.20 2.78
N ALA A 257 17.49 -0.43 3.68
CA ALA A 257 17.80 0.11 4.99
C ALA A 257 18.55 1.45 4.91
N VAL A 258 19.58 1.55 4.04
CA VAL A 258 20.34 2.79 3.84
C VAL A 258 19.45 3.91 3.28
N LEU A 259 18.67 3.63 2.24
CA LEU A 259 17.78 4.62 1.63
C LEU A 259 16.75 5.14 2.64
N VAL A 260 16.08 4.23 3.36
CA VAL A 260 15.08 4.59 4.36
C VAL A 260 15.71 5.35 5.52
N ALA A 261 16.90 4.96 5.99
CA ALA A 261 17.61 5.67 7.05
C ALA A 261 17.91 7.12 6.64
N VAL A 262 18.40 7.35 5.42
CA VAL A 262 18.64 8.70 4.88
C VAL A 262 17.34 9.49 4.79
N ILE A 263 16.28 8.91 4.20
CA ILE A 263 14.97 9.57 4.06
C ILE A 263 14.41 9.97 5.43
N CYS A 264 14.44 9.07 6.40
CA CYS A 264 13.92 9.32 7.74
C CYS A 264 14.77 10.34 8.51
N ALA A 265 16.10 10.25 8.43
CA ALA A 265 17.00 11.20 9.08
C ALA A 265 16.75 12.62 8.56
N VAL A 266 16.68 12.81 7.23
CA VAL A 266 16.41 14.12 6.64
C VAL A 266 15.02 14.62 7.04
N ALA A 267 13.99 13.77 6.99
CA ALA A 267 12.63 14.13 7.37
C ALA A 267 12.54 14.54 8.85
N LEU A 268 13.20 13.81 9.76
CA LEU A 268 13.24 14.11 11.19
C LEU A 268 13.96 15.42 11.50
N LEU A 269 15.11 15.68 10.86
CA LEU A 269 15.83 16.96 11.00
C LEU A 269 14.97 18.14 10.53
N ARG A 270 14.27 17.98 9.40
CA ARG A 270 13.33 18.99 8.89
C ARG A 270 12.13 19.17 9.81
N ALA A 271 11.55 18.09 10.32
CA ALA A 271 10.42 18.13 11.23
C ALA A 271 10.79 18.83 12.54
N ARG A 272 11.99 18.55 13.08
CA ARG A 272 12.55 19.26 14.24
C ARG A 272 12.65 20.76 13.98
N ARG A 273 13.21 21.15 12.83
CA ARG A 273 13.29 22.57 12.43
C ARG A 273 11.90 23.21 12.35
N LEU A 274 10.94 22.56 11.68
CA LEU A 274 9.56 23.04 11.58
C LEU A 274 8.89 23.18 12.95
N HIS A 275 9.18 22.28 13.88
CA HIS A 275 8.67 22.36 15.25
C HIS A 275 9.23 23.58 15.99
N HIS A 276 10.54 23.83 15.93
CA HIS A 276 11.14 25.01 16.54
C HIS A 276 10.71 26.34 15.88
N GLU A 277 10.31 26.31 14.60
CA GLU A 277 9.70 27.44 13.89
C GLU A 277 8.20 27.65 14.25
N GLY A 278 7.64 26.89 15.21
CA GLY A 278 6.23 26.97 15.60
C GLY A 278 5.26 26.33 14.60
N ARG A 279 5.75 25.63 13.56
CA ARG A 279 4.96 24.99 12.51
C ARG A 279 4.64 23.53 12.85
N SER A 280 4.11 23.29 14.04
CA SER A 280 3.89 21.93 14.59
C SER A 280 3.06 21.02 13.67
N ALA A 281 2.01 21.53 13.02
CA ALA A 281 1.21 20.74 12.07
C ALA A 281 2.05 20.22 10.87
N HIS A 282 2.96 21.04 10.35
CA HIS A 282 3.86 20.63 9.27
C HIS A 282 4.88 19.60 9.75
N ALA A 283 5.43 19.77 10.95
CA ALA A 283 6.36 18.82 11.55
C ALA A 283 5.72 17.43 11.72
N VAL A 284 4.52 17.37 12.32
CA VAL A 284 3.78 16.13 12.58
C VAL A 284 3.42 15.41 11.29
N VAL A 285 2.91 16.15 10.30
CA VAL A 285 2.57 15.57 9.00
C VAL A 285 3.81 15.04 8.27
N LEU A 286 4.95 15.73 8.37
CA LEU A 286 6.20 15.27 7.76
C LEU A 286 6.74 13.99 8.43
N VAL A 287 6.66 13.89 9.76
CA VAL A 287 6.99 12.65 10.48
C VAL A 287 6.04 11.53 10.08
N GLY A 288 4.75 11.84 9.94
CA GLY A 288 3.76 10.93 9.39
C GLY A 288 4.14 10.38 8.01
N CYS A 289 4.54 11.25 7.07
CA CYS A 289 5.06 10.84 5.77
C CYS A 289 6.32 9.96 5.90
N ALA A 290 7.21 10.28 6.83
CA ALA A 290 8.40 9.46 7.09
C ALA A 290 8.02 8.06 7.62
N THR A 291 6.97 7.92 8.44
CA THR A 291 6.48 6.59 8.87
C THR A 291 6.03 5.72 7.69
N VAL A 292 5.46 6.35 6.66
CA VAL A 292 5.03 5.68 5.42
C VAL A 292 6.23 5.32 4.55
N ALA A 293 7.24 6.18 4.49
CA ALA A 293 8.50 5.88 3.79
C ALA A 293 9.30 4.75 4.46
N ALA A 294 9.26 4.71 5.80
CA ALA A 294 9.97 3.73 6.61
C ALA A 294 9.41 2.32 6.53
N SER A 295 8.13 2.18 6.19
CA SER A 295 7.49 0.87 6.10
C SER A 295 7.92 0.12 4.82
N PRO A 296 8.29 -1.17 4.90
CA PRO A 296 8.52 -2.01 3.72
C PRO A 296 7.22 -2.29 2.95
N VAL A 297 6.07 -2.04 3.59
CA VAL A 297 4.74 -2.23 3.02
C VAL A 297 3.88 -0.98 3.25
N SER A 298 3.65 -0.23 2.17
CA SER A 298 2.89 1.02 2.18
C SER A 298 1.76 0.98 1.18
N TRP A 299 0.70 0.25 1.53
CA TRP A 299 -0.54 0.21 0.76
C TRP A 299 -1.14 1.61 0.57
N THR A 300 -1.99 1.79 -0.44
CA THR A 300 -2.66 3.08 -0.72
C THR A 300 -3.36 3.66 0.53
N HIS A 301 -3.99 2.84 1.36
CA HIS A 301 -4.65 3.30 2.58
C HIS A 301 -3.70 3.75 3.71
N HIS A 302 -2.39 3.48 3.64
CA HIS A 302 -1.38 4.04 4.55
C HIS A 302 -1.04 5.51 4.21
N GLN A 303 -1.37 5.97 3.00
CA GLN A 303 -0.91 7.25 2.42
C GLN A 303 -1.78 8.46 2.82
N ILE A 304 -2.42 8.43 4.00
CA ILE A 304 -3.22 9.58 4.49
C ILE A 304 -2.31 10.77 4.82
N TRP A 305 -1.10 10.55 5.36
CA TRP A 305 -0.18 11.63 5.71
C TRP A 305 0.22 12.54 4.53
N PRO A 306 0.60 12.01 3.35
CA PRO A 306 0.80 12.83 2.15
C PRO A 306 -0.42 13.63 1.71
N VAL A 307 -1.65 13.13 1.93
CA VAL A 307 -2.88 13.90 1.67
C VAL A 307 -2.96 15.11 2.60
N LEU A 308 -2.66 14.92 3.88
CA LEU A 308 -2.59 16.04 4.84
C LEU A 308 -1.48 17.03 4.45
N ALA A 309 -0.35 16.54 3.92
CA ALA A 309 0.72 17.39 3.42
C ALA A 309 0.27 18.23 2.21
N ALA A 310 -0.49 17.63 1.30
CA ALA A 310 -1.11 18.31 0.16
C ALA A 310 -2.04 19.44 0.63
N MET A 311 -2.87 19.17 1.63
CA MET A 311 -3.79 20.18 2.20
C MET A 311 -3.04 21.35 2.86
N LEU A 312 -1.94 21.07 3.58
CA LEU A 312 -1.09 22.13 4.13
C LEU A 312 -0.45 22.99 3.03
N LEU A 313 -0.05 22.39 1.91
CA LEU A 313 0.50 23.10 0.74
C LEU A 313 -0.56 23.95 0.02
N VAL A 314 -1.76 23.40 -0.19
CA VAL A 314 -2.90 24.14 -0.78
C VAL A 314 -3.31 25.33 0.08
N GLY A 315 -3.21 25.22 1.40
CA GLY A 315 -3.47 26.30 2.34
C GLY A 315 -2.33 27.34 2.48
N ALA A 316 -1.19 27.14 1.81
CA ALA A 316 -0.06 28.06 1.89
C ALA A 316 -0.32 29.37 1.13
N ARG A 317 0.44 30.43 1.47
CA ARG A 317 0.27 31.77 0.85
C ARG A 317 0.82 31.87 -0.57
N GLY A 318 1.92 31.19 -0.89
CA GLY A 318 2.58 31.31 -2.19
C GLY A 318 1.95 30.42 -3.26
N LEU A 319 1.83 30.93 -4.49
CA LEU A 319 1.23 30.22 -5.63
C LEU A 319 1.93 28.89 -5.90
N VAL A 320 3.27 28.88 -5.86
CA VAL A 320 4.09 27.70 -6.12
C VAL A 320 3.79 26.57 -5.12
N GLN A 321 3.64 26.87 -3.83
CA GLN A 321 3.23 25.88 -2.83
C GLN A 321 1.82 25.37 -3.10
N ARG A 322 0.88 26.25 -3.47
CA ARG A 322 -0.52 25.87 -3.75
C ARG A 322 -0.62 24.94 -4.94
N VAL A 323 0.11 25.23 -6.02
CA VAL A 323 0.20 24.37 -7.22
C VAL A 323 0.77 23.01 -6.83
N ALA A 324 1.88 22.98 -6.10
CA ALA A 324 2.48 21.72 -5.66
C ALA A 324 1.55 20.90 -4.74
N GLY A 325 0.79 21.57 -3.87
CA GLY A 325 -0.27 20.95 -3.09
C GLY A 325 -1.38 20.36 -3.96
N GLY A 326 -1.82 21.08 -4.99
CA GLY A 326 -2.79 20.59 -5.96
C GLY A 326 -2.29 19.37 -6.74
N VAL A 327 -1.05 19.41 -7.24
CA VAL A 327 -0.40 18.28 -7.93
C VAL A 327 -0.30 17.06 -7.00
N LEU A 328 0.18 17.26 -5.76
CA LEU A 328 0.29 16.19 -4.79
C LEU A 328 -1.09 15.58 -4.46
N LEU A 329 -2.12 16.42 -4.30
CA LEU A 329 -3.49 15.95 -4.06
C LEU A 329 -4.02 15.15 -5.26
N ALA A 330 -3.72 15.58 -6.49
CA ALA A 330 -4.07 14.84 -7.70
C ALA A 330 -3.37 13.47 -7.75
N VAL A 331 -2.07 13.38 -7.43
CA VAL A 331 -1.33 12.10 -7.32
C VAL A 331 -1.93 11.19 -6.24
N MET A 332 -2.39 11.76 -5.13
CA MET A 332 -3.04 11.02 -4.05
C MET A 332 -4.51 10.67 -4.33
N THR A 333 -5.12 11.23 -5.37
CA THR A 333 -6.53 10.97 -5.72
C THR A 333 -6.64 10.07 -6.94
N LEU A 334 -5.80 10.31 -7.95
CA LEU A 334 -5.81 9.63 -9.23
C LEU A 334 -4.77 8.51 -9.28
N SER A 335 -5.05 7.47 -10.05
CA SER A 335 -4.07 6.42 -10.34
C SER A 335 -3.37 6.73 -11.66
N LEU A 336 -2.26 7.49 -11.61
CA LEU A 336 -1.56 7.93 -12.81
C LEU A 336 -1.16 6.76 -13.72
N GLY A 337 -0.65 5.66 -13.16
CA GLY A 337 -0.31 4.48 -13.95
C GLY A 337 -1.51 3.85 -14.69
N VAL A 338 -2.74 4.00 -14.18
CA VAL A 338 -3.94 3.50 -14.89
C VAL A 338 -4.43 4.49 -15.93
N LEU A 339 -4.42 5.79 -15.59
CA LEU A 339 -4.88 6.84 -16.50
C LEU A 339 -3.96 7.02 -17.70
N LEU A 340 -2.65 6.87 -17.49
CA LEU A 340 -1.63 7.18 -18.50
C LEU A 340 -1.04 5.93 -19.17
N SER A 341 -1.49 4.73 -18.82
CA SER A 341 -0.98 3.48 -19.43
C SER A 341 -1.19 3.40 -20.93
N ARG A 342 -2.27 4.01 -21.46
CA ARG A 342 -2.58 4.01 -22.90
C ARG A 342 -1.73 5.00 -23.71
N VAL A 343 -1.06 5.94 -23.04
CA VAL A 343 -0.33 7.05 -23.67
C VAL A 343 1.14 7.10 -23.24
N SER A 344 1.60 6.16 -22.42
CA SER A 344 2.99 6.04 -21.97
C SER A 344 3.71 4.98 -22.81
N PRO A 345 4.34 5.35 -23.94
CA PRO A 345 4.98 4.39 -24.84
C PRO A 345 6.26 3.77 -24.24
N THR A 346 6.84 4.39 -23.21
CA THR A 346 8.10 3.94 -22.60
C THR A 346 7.86 3.27 -21.23
N PRO A 347 8.44 2.06 -21.00
CA PRO A 347 8.31 1.35 -19.72
C PRO A 347 8.79 2.14 -18.50
N GLY A 348 9.85 2.93 -18.64
CA GLY A 348 10.40 3.76 -17.56
C GLY A 348 9.43 4.85 -17.09
N VAL A 349 8.73 5.51 -18.02
CA VAL A 349 7.73 6.54 -17.69
C VAL A 349 6.50 5.91 -17.01
N GLN A 350 6.06 4.75 -17.50
CA GLN A 350 4.97 4.01 -16.87
C GLN A 350 5.32 3.60 -15.43
N PHE A 351 6.55 3.14 -15.20
CA PHE A 351 7.03 2.85 -13.85
C PHE A 351 6.93 4.09 -12.94
N LEU A 352 7.34 5.27 -13.39
CA LEU A 352 7.22 6.50 -12.61
C LEU A 352 5.76 6.79 -12.24
N PHE A 353 4.82 6.62 -13.18
CA PHE A 353 3.39 6.82 -12.92
C PHE A 353 2.79 5.79 -11.96
N GLU A 354 3.24 4.54 -12.03
CA GLU A 354 2.85 3.47 -11.11
C GLU A 354 3.41 3.66 -9.69
N ASN A 355 4.50 4.44 -9.56
CA ASN A 355 5.19 4.74 -8.31
C ASN A 355 4.97 6.15 -7.79
N ALA A 356 4.12 6.94 -8.45
CA ALA A 356 4.02 8.37 -8.21
C ALA A 356 3.74 8.72 -6.74
N ARG A 357 2.95 7.89 -6.01
CA ARG A 357 2.67 8.13 -4.59
C ARG A 357 3.89 7.88 -3.71
N ALA A 358 4.62 6.79 -3.94
CA ALA A 358 5.86 6.50 -3.23
C ALA A 358 6.91 7.60 -3.48
N LEU A 359 7.09 7.99 -4.74
CA LEU A 359 8.00 9.07 -5.13
C LEU A 359 7.61 10.41 -4.50
N ALA A 360 6.31 10.73 -4.44
CA ALA A 360 5.82 11.93 -3.79
C ALA A 360 6.13 11.96 -2.28
N VAL A 361 5.98 10.83 -1.58
CA VAL A 361 6.35 10.70 -0.16
C VAL A 361 7.85 10.92 0.04
N VAL A 362 8.68 10.29 -0.79
CA VAL A 362 10.15 10.47 -0.75
C VAL A 362 10.52 11.93 -1.00
N ALA A 363 9.93 12.56 -2.02
CA ALA A 363 10.15 13.97 -2.33
C ALA A 363 9.75 14.89 -1.18
N LEU A 364 8.59 14.65 -0.55
CA LEU A 364 8.16 15.37 0.66
C LEU A 364 9.16 15.23 1.80
N CYS A 365 9.63 14.01 2.08
CA CYS A 365 10.59 13.74 3.15
C CYS A 365 11.94 14.43 2.92
N LEU A 366 12.46 14.35 1.69
CA LEU A 366 13.78 14.88 1.34
C LEU A 366 13.80 16.40 1.10
N ALA A 367 12.78 16.93 0.41
CA ALA A 367 12.73 18.34 -0.01
C ALA A 367 11.90 19.22 0.95
N GLY A 368 11.00 18.63 1.74
CA GLY A 368 10.06 19.34 2.60
C GLY A 368 9.04 20.19 1.81
N PHE A 369 8.17 20.88 2.52
CA PHE A 369 7.08 21.68 1.93
C PHE A 369 7.57 22.77 0.96
N GLY A 370 8.72 23.39 1.22
CA GLY A 370 9.28 24.43 0.34
C GLY A 370 9.99 23.88 -0.90
N GLY A 371 10.72 22.77 -0.77
CA GLY A 371 11.45 22.17 -1.90
C GLY A 371 10.53 21.46 -2.89
N VAL A 372 9.47 20.79 -2.41
CA VAL A 372 8.44 20.19 -3.28
C VAL A 372 7.76 21.25 -4.15
N ALA A 373 7.55 22.45 -3.59
CA ALA A 373 6.98 23.57 -4.31
C ALA A 373 7.85 23.98 -5.52
N VAL A 374 9.16 24.12 -5.31
CA VAL A 374 10.11 24.51 -6.38
C VAL A 374 10.24 23.43 -7.47
N VAL A 375 10.23 22.15 -7.10
CA VAL A 375 10.28 21.04 -8.07
C VAL A 375 9.05 21.04 -8.98
N ALA A 376 7.86 21.32 -8.42
CA ALA A 376 6.62 21.36 -9.19
C ALA A 376 6.51 22.59 -10.12
N ALA A 377 7.19 23.69 -9.79
CA ALA A 377 7.07 24.95 -10.53
C ALA A 377 8.08 25.14 -11.67
N GLY A 378 8.94 24.16 -11.96
CA GLY A 378 9.87 24.25 -13.09
C GLY A 378 10.77 25.49 -13.05
N ALA A 379 11.82 25.46 -12.23
CA ALA A 379 12.96 26.38 -12.29
C ALA A 379 12.63 27.89 -12.41
N ASP A 380 11.75 28.43 -11.56
CA ASP A 380 11.76 29.89 -11.34
C ASP A 380 12.99 30.26 -10.49
N ARG A 381 13.94 30.96 -11.10
CA ARG A 381 15.28 31.27 -10.55
C ARG A 381 15.26 32.39 -9.50
N SER A 382 14.11 33.04 -9.28
CA SER A 382 14.05 34.30 -8.54
C SER A 382 13.79 34.17 -7.03
N ALA A 383 13.33 33.00 -6.55
CA ALA A 383 13.01 32.82 -5.13
C ALA A 383 13.87 31.74 -4.46
N VAL A 384 14.55 32.13 -3.38
CA VAL A 384 15.25 31.30 -2.37
C VAL A 384 16.78 31.17 -2.52
N ARG A 385 17.49 32.00 -1.73
CA ARG A 385 18.94 32.08 -1.51
C ARG A 385 19.52 30.94 -0.63
N SER A 386 19.25 29.66 -0.90
CA SER A 386 19.99 28.57 -0.20
C SER A 386 20.74 27.65 -1.18
N PRO A 387 22.04 27.38 -1.00
CA PRO A 387 22.81 26.53 -1.94
C PRO A 387 22.34 25.07 -1.99
N GLY A 388 21.66 24.59 -0.94
CA GLY A 388 21.28 23.17 -0.80
C GLY A 388 20.15 22.71 -1.73
N TRP A 389 19.23 23.59 -2.13
CA TRP A 389 18.07 23.17 -2.94
C TRP A 389 18.46 22.83 -4.39
N ARG A 390 19.44 23.53 -4.96
CA ARG A 390 19.92 23.24 -6.33
C ARG A 390 20.45 21.82 -6.43
N ARG A 391 21.16 21.35 -5.41
CA ARG A 391 21.68 19.96 -5.35
C ARG A 391 20.56 18.92 -5.23
N VAL A 392 19.53 19.19 -4.41
CA VAL A 392 18.36 18.29 -4.26
C VAL A 392 17.49 18.26 -5.52
N ALA A 393 17.26 19.42 -6.16
CA ALA A 393 16.49 19.50 -7.39
C ALA A 393 17.21 18.83 -8.56
N VAL A 394 18.53 19.04 -8.70
CA VAL A 394 19.36 18.38 -9.72
C VAL A 394 19.41 16.87 -9.47
N ALA A 395 19.62 16.42 -8.23
CA ALA A 395 19.60 14.98 -7.91
C ALA A 395 18.22 14.35 -8.15
N GLY A 396 17.13 15.06 -7.83
CA GLY A 396 15.76 14.61 -8.09
C GLY A 396 15.44 14.51 -9.58
N LEU A 397 15.80 15.54 -10.37
CA LEU A 397 15.67 15.53 -11.83
C LEU A 397 16.53 14.43 -12.47
N ALA A 398 17.77 14.25 -12.01
CA ALA A 398 18.64 13.18 -12.48
C ALA A 398 18.09 11.79 -12.16
N MET A 399 17.48 11.60 -10.99
CA MET A 399 16.83 10.34 -10.61
C MET A 399 15.58 10.07 -11.45
N VAL A 400 14.74 11.08 -11.69
CA VAL A 400 13.57 10.97 -12.58
C VAL A 400 14.01 10.67 -14.01
N ALA A 401 15.02 11.38 -14.52
CA ALA A 401 15.59 11.15 -15.85
C ALA A 401 16.21 9.75 -15.98
N PHE A 402 16.91 9.28 -14.93
CA PHE A 402 17.44 7.93 -14.87
C PHE A 402 16.31 6.90 -15.02
N PHE A 403 15.29 6.93 -14.16
CA PHE A 403 14.18 5.97 -14.24
C PHE A 403 13.32 6.11 -15.50
N ALA A 404 13.22 7.30 -16.10
CA ALA A 404 12.49 7.51 -17.35
C ALA A 404 13.19 6.87 -18.56
N VAL A 405 14.52 6.74 -18.53
CA VAL A 405 15.35 6.28 -19.66
C VAL A 405 15.87 4.85 -19.47
N GLN A 406 15.87 4.30 -18.24
CA GLN A 406 16.28 2.92 -17.99
C GLN A 406 15.24 1.90 -18.51
N PRO A 407 15.69 0.82 -19.16
CA PRO A 407 14.85 -0.36 -19.40
C PRO A 407 14.63 -1.07 -18.07
N LEU A 408 13.64 -0.62 -17.30
CA LEU A 408 13.32 -1.24 -16.02
C LEU A 408 12.75 -2.64 -16.27
N PRO A 409 13.24 -3.68 -15.57
CA PRO A 409 12.66 -5.01 -15.67
C PRO A 409 11.20 -4.91 -15.22
N ALA A 410 10.27 -5.24 -16.13
CA ALA A 410 8.87 -5.15 -15.80
C ALA A 410 8.57 -6.12 -14.65
N GLY A 411 7.82 -5.64 -13.66
CA GLY A 411 7.65 -6.31 -12.37
C GLY A 411 7.12 -7.75 -12.49
N ALA A 412 7.57 -8.62 -11.58
CA ALA A 412 7.05 -9.96 -11.41
C ALA A 412 5.55 -9.93 -11.07
N ASP A 413 4.73 -10.65 -11.83
CA ASP A 413 3.29 -10.68 -11.64
C ASP A 413 2.89 -11.30 -10.28
N PRO A 414 2.17 -10.57 -9.40
CA PRO A 414 1.75 -11.02 -8.06
C PRO A 414 0.66 -12.07 -8.07
N THR A 415 -0.15 -12.16 -9.11
CA THR A 415 -1.27 -13.10 -9.15
C THR A 415 -0.85 -14.46 -9.68
N PHE A 416 0.39 -14.56 -10.15
CA PHE A 416 0.89 -15.75 -10.79
C PHE A 416 0.83 -16.96 -9.86
N LYS A 417 0.15 -17.99 -10.33
CA LYS A 417 0.14 -19.33 -9.72
C LYS A 417 0.21 -20.32 -10.87
N ALA A 418 1.16 -21.25 -10.80
CA ALA A 418 1.14 -22.46 -11.60
C ALA A 418 0.43 -23.57 -10.81
N TYR A 419 -0.36 -24.37 -11.50
CA TYR A 419 -1.20 -25.41 -10.90
C TYR A 419 -0.52 -26.77 -11.03
N THR A 420 -0.79 -27.64 -10.08
CA THR A 420 -0.11 -28.95 -9.96
C THR A 420 -1.10 -30.09 -10.12
N ARG A 421 -0.63 -31.34 -9.99
CA ARG A 421 -1.47 -32.54 -10.10
C ARG A 421 -2.65 -32.55 -9.12
N THR A 422 -2.50 -31.98 -7.92
CA THR A 422 -3.61 -31.90 -6.93
C THR A 422 -4.72 -30.94 -7.35
N ASP A 423 -4.47 -30.08 -8.34
CA ASP A 423 -5.43 -29.10 -8.85
C ASP A 423 -6.17 -29.61 -10.11
N VAL A 424 -5.81 -30.80 -10.63
CA VAL A 424 -6.20 -31.27 -11.98
C VAL A 424 -7.69 -31.53 -12.14
N ASP A 425 -8.35 -31.99 -11.07
CA ASP A 425 -9.79 -32.26 -11.07
C ASP A 425 -10.64 -30.99 -11.00
N ASN A 426 -10.01 -29.81 -10.83
CA ASN A 426 -10.73 -28.55 -10.78
C ASN A 426 -10.99 -28.00 -12.19
N PRO A 427 -12.24 -28.00 -12.68
CA PRO A 427 -12.56 -27.63 -14.06
C PRO A 427 -12.35 -26.15 -14.37
N ARG A 428 -12.08 -25.33 -13.34
CA ARG A 428 -11.69 -23.92 -13.47
C ARG A 428 -10.20 -23.75 -13.78
N TYR A 429 -9.36 -24.66 -13.33
CA TYR A 429 -7.90 -24.58 -13.48
C TYR A 429 -7.45 -25.37 -14.69
N PHE A 430 -8.05 -26.54 -14.91
CA PHE A 430 -7.87 -27.37 -16.09
C PHE A 430 -9.18 -27.36 -16.88
N PHE A 431 -9.36 -26.31 -17.69
CA PHE A 431 -10.58 -26.06 -18.46
C PHE A 431 -10.50 -26.56 -19.91
N VAL A 432 -9.29 -26.81 -20.43
CA VAL A 432 -9.09 -27.58 -21.66
C VAL A 432 -8.86 -29.04 -21.30
N CYS A 433 -9.25 -29.95 -22.21
CA CYS A 433 -8.97 -31.38 -22.12
C CYS A 433 -9.47 -32.08 -20.83
N ARG A 434 -10.78 -32.27 -20.73
CA ARG A 434 -11.46 -32.91 -19.59
C ARG A 434 -11.66 -34.43 -19.74
N SER A 435 -11.12 -35.02 -20.81
CA SER A 435 -11.09 -36.47 -21.03
C SER A 435 -9.90 -36.82 -21.92
N GLU A 436 -9.46 -38.07 -21.87
CA GLU A 436 -8.37 -38.59 -22.72
C GLU A 436 -8.58 -38.28 -24.21
N ARG A 437 -9.78 -38.54 -24.72
CA ARG A 437 -10.15 -38.24 -26.12
C ARG A 437 -10.06 -36.76 -26.45
N GLN A 438 -10.61 -35.90 -25.58
CA GLN A 438 -10.56 -34.45 -25.78
C GLN A 438 -9.12 -33.93 -25.70
N CYS A 439 -8.29 -34.53 -24.87
CA CYS A 439 -6.87 -34.22 -24.73
C CYS A 439 -6.10 -34.56 -26.01
N GLY A 440 -6.35 -35.75 -26.57
CA GLY A 440 -5.77 -36.19 -27.84
C GLY A 440 -6.15 -35.27 -29.00
N GLU A 441 -7.43 -34.92 -29.14
CA GLU A 441 -7.91 -34.01 -30.20
C GLU A 441 -7.35 -32.58 -30.03
N PHE A 442 -7.33 -32.06 -28.81
CA PHE A 442 -6.81 -30.71 -28.53
C PHE A 442 -5.29 -30.60 -28.72
N GLY A 443 -4.54 -31.68 -28.47
CA GLY A 443 -3.08 -31.72 -28.65
C GLY A 443 -2.61 -32.06 -30.06
N ALA A 444 -3.48 -32.58 -30.93
CA ALA A 444 -3.12 -33.04 -32.29
C ALA A 444 -2.94 -31.89 -33.30
N THR A 445 -2.16 -30.88 -32.95
CA THR A 445 -1.89 -29.70 -33.80
C THR A 445 -0.52 -29.72 -34.48
N GLY A 446 0.36 -30.67 -34.09
CA GLY A 446 1.75 -30.73 -34.56
C GLY A 446 2.63 -29.60 -34.01
N ARG A 447 2.21 -28.92 -32.94
CA ARG A 447 2.95 -27.83 -32.29
C ARG A 447 3.45 -28.26 -30.90
N PRO A 448 4.63 -27.79 -30.46
CA PRO A 448 5.17 -28.11 -29.12
C PRO A 448 4.24 -27.74 -27.95
N ILE A 449 3.45 -26.68 -28.11
CA ILE A 449 2.46 -26.26 -27.11
C ILE A 449 1.14 -25.91 -27.81
N THR A 450 0.04 -26.44 -27.28
CA THR A 450 -1.33 -26.00 -27.60
C THR A 450 -2.04 -25.55 -26.33
N PHE A 451 -2.65 -24.37 -26.32
CA PHE A 451 -3.26 -23.80 -25.11
C PHE A 451 -4.48 -22.92 -25.37
N GLY A 452 -5.39 -22.88 -24.40
CA GLY A 452 -6.52 -21.98 -24.33
C GLY A 452 -6.32 -20.87 -23.30
N LEU A 453 -7.09 -19.80 -23.47
CA LEU A 453 -7.10 -18.64 -22.57
C LEU A 453 -8.48 -18.48 -21.92
N ALA A 454 -8.49 -18.24 -20.61
CA ALA A 454 -9.69 -17.84 -19.90
C ALA A 454 -9.45 -16.51 -19.16
N THR A 455 -10.11 -15.46 -19.61
CA THR A 455 -9.98 -14.12 -19.03
C THR A 455 -10.93 -13.96 -17.84
N GLU A 456 -10.37 -13.68 -16.67
CA GLU A 456 -11.12 -13.24 -15.48
C GLU A 456 -10.89 -11.75 -15.22
N ARG A 457 -11.70 -11.16 -14.34
CA ARG A 457 -11.67 -9.72 -14.03
C ARG A 457 -10.32 -9.15 -13.59
N THR A 458 -9.41 -9.98 -13.07
CA THR A 458 -8.12 -9.55 -12.50
C THR A 458 -6.93 -10.38 -12.96
N LYS A 459 -7.16 -11.36 -13.85
CA LYS A 459 -6.15 -12.33 -14.27
C LYS A 459 -6.59 -13.03 -15.54
N VAL A 460 -5.62 -13.53 -16.29
CA VAL A 460 -5.79 -14.42 -17.42
C VAL A 460 -5.24 -15.79 -17.03
N ARG A 461 -5.97 -16.85 -17.34
CA ARG A 461 -5.49 -18.23 -17.19
C ARG A 461 -5.04 -18.75 -18.53
N VAL A 462 -3.98 -19.53 -18.48
CA VAL A 462 -3.45 -20.29 -19.60
C VAL A 462 -3.47 -21.75 -19.20
N ASN A 463 -4.14 -22.58 -19.98
CA ASN A 463 -4.19 -24.02 -19.76
C ASN A 463 -4.04 -24.71 -21.11
N GLY A 464 -3.21 -25.73 -21.16
CA GLY A 464 -2.85 -26.36 -22.41
C GLY A 464 -2.20 -27.73 -22.22
N VAL A 465 -1.74 -28.26 -23.34
CA VAL A 465 -0.99 -29.51 -23.47
C VAL A 465 0.34 -29.22 -24.15
N VAL A 466 1.33 -30.05 -23.84
CA VAL A 466 2.62 -30.08 -24.54
C VAL A 466 2.80 -31.43 -25.22
N ASP A 467 3.45 -31.45 -26.38
CA ASP A 467 3.85 -32.70 -27.05
C ASP A 467 5.03 -33.37 -26.32
N ASP A 468 5.50 -34.50 -26.84
CA ASP A 468 6.61 -35.29 -26.30
C ASP A 468 7.97 -34.58 -26.35
N THR A 469 8.15 -33.62 -27.26
CA THR A 469 9.41 -32.88 -27.45
C THR A 469 9.72 -31.89 -26.31
N VAL A 470 8.70 -31.44 -25.56
CA VAL A 470 8.86 -30.48 -24.46
C VAL A 470 9.31 -31.18 -23.17
N SER A 471 10.50 -30.86 -22.66
CA SER A 471 11.00 -31.35 -21.36
C SER A 471 10.67 -30.40 -20.20
N ARG A 472 10.65 -29.09 -20.48
CA ARG A 472 10.46 -28.04 -19.48
C ARG A 472 9.72 -26.85 -20.07
N LEU A 473 8.85 -26.24 -19.27
CA LEU A 473 8.09 -25.06 -19.63
C LEU A 473 8.37 -23.92 -18.65
N GLU A 474 8.74 -22.75 -19.16
CA GLU A 474 8.98 -21.55 -18.34
C GLU A 474 8.12 -20.38 -18.80
N TYR A 475 7.58 -19.63 -17.85
CA TYR A 475 6.87 -18.38 -18.09
C TYR A 475 7.56 -17.21 -17.42
N ARG A 476 7.72 -16.12 -18.16
CA ARG A 476 8.12 -14.81 -17.64
C ARG A 476 6.94 -13.88 -17.77
N SER A 477 6.52 -13.24 -16.68
CA SER A 477 5.40 -12.29 -16.69
C SER A 477 5.73 -10.94 -17.32
N ALA A 478 7.01 -10.72 -17.60
CA ALA A 478 7.56 -9.45 -18.01
C ALA A 478 8.97 -9.62 -18.64
N PRO A 479 9.36 -8.75 -19.59
CA PRO A 479 10.73 -8.66 -20.09
C PRO A 479 11.73 -8.48 -18.95
N GLY A 480 12.77 -9.31 -18.93
CA GLY A 480 13.81 -9.29 -17.89
C GLY A 480 13.39 -9.90 -16.54
N GLY A 481 12.12 -10.26 -16.34
CA GLY A 481 11.66 -10.91 -15.11
C GLY A 481 12.22 -12.34 -14.95
N PRO A 482 12.33 -12.87 -13.71
CA PRO A 482 12.81 -14.22 -13.47
C PRO A 482 11.87 -15.26 -14.12
N PRO A 483 12.40 -16.35 -14.70
CA PRO A 483 11.56 -17.41 -15.25
C PRO A 483 10.85 -18.13 -14.11
N ARG A 484 9.60 -18.54 -14.36
CA ARG A 484 8.83 -19.41 -13.47
C ARG A 484 8.57 -20.72 -14.18
N VAL A 485 9.04 -21.82 -13.60
CA VAL A 485 8.78 -23.15 -14.14
C VAL A 485 7.30 -23.46 -14.00
N ILE A 486 6.68 -23.89 -15.10
CA ILE A 486 5.30 -24.37 -15.13
C ILE A 486 5.34 -25.89 -14.99
N PRO A 487 4.69 -26.48 -13.97
CA PRO A 487 4.60 -27.92 -13.84
C PRO A 487 3.88 -28.55 -15.05
N LEU A 488 4.47 -29.62 -15.59
CA LEU A 488 3.83 -30.51 -16.54
C LEU A 488 3.19 -31.66 -15.75
N VAL A 489 1.91 -31.93 -16.00
CA VAL A 489 1.09 -32.87 -15.24
C VAL A 489 0.52 -33.92 -16.18
N GLU A 490 0.79 -35.19 -15.90
CA GLU A 490 0.19 -36.33 -16.60
C GLU A 490 -1.15 -36.68 -15.96
N ALA A 491 -2.22 -36.09 -16.51
CA ALA A 491 -3.59 -36.39 -16.09
C ALA A 491 -4.18 -37.60 -16.83
N TYR A 492 -3.78 -37.78 -18.10
CA TYR A 492 -4.18 -38.90 -18.96
C TYR A 492 -2.94 -39.57 -19.56
N PRO A 493 -2.98 -40.87 -19.88
CA PRO A 493 -1.86 -41.58 -20.50
C PRO A 493 -1.33 -40.87 -21.75
N GLY A 494 -0.03 -40.62 -21.81
CA GLY A 494 0.63 -39.99 -22.97
C GLY A 494 0.32 -38.49 -23.16
N GLN A 495 -0.38 -37.84 -22.23
CA GLN A 495 -0.79 -36.43 -22.36
C GLN A 495 -0.27 -35.61 -21.18
N ARG A 496 0.55 -34.59 -21.46
CA ARG A 496 1.15 -33.72 -20.45
C ARG A 496 0.49 -32.35 -20.48
N LEU A 497 -0.29 -32.05 -19.44
CA LEU A 497 -1.03 -30.80 -19.29
C LEU A 497 -0.22 -29.78 -18.50
N PHE A 498 -0.53 -28.51 -18.71
CA PHE A 498 -0.06 -27.44 -17.84
C PHE A 498 -1.18 -26.42 -17.60
N SER A 499 -1.11 -25.74 -16.46
CA SER A 499 -2.02 -24.63 -16.17
C SER A 499 -1.35 -23.59 -15.29
N PHE A 500 -1.52 -22.32 -15.63
CA PHE A 500 -1.14 -21.21 -14.77
C PHE A 500 -2.08 -20.01 -14.94
N ARG A 501 -1.99 -19.08 -14.00
CA ARG A 501 -2.65 -17.77 -14.12
C ARG A 501 -1.62 -16.65 -14.09
N SER A 502 -1.94 -15.54 -14.73
CA SER A 502 -1.14 -14.31 -14.74
C SER A 502 -2.05 -13.08 -14.65
N ALA A 503 -1.62 -11.94 -14.08
CA ALA A 503 -2.44 -10.72 -13.98
C ALA A 503 -2.71 -10.13 -15.37
N SER A 504 -1.70 -10.24 -16.24
CA SER A 504 -1.75 -9.88 -17.65
C SER A 504 -0.81 -10.79 -18.43
N LEU A 505 -1.09 -11.00 -19.71
CA LEU A 505 -0.21 -11.69 -20.66
C LEU A 505 0.47 -10.73 -21.64
N ALA A 506 0.18 -9.42 -21.57
CA ALA A 506 0.62 -8.42 -22.56
C ALA A 506 2.15 -8.33 -22.71
N HIS A 507 2.89 -8.70 -21.67
CA HIS A 507 4.35 -8.72 -21.65
C HIS A 507 4.90 -10.12 -21.28
N GLY A 508 4.04 -11.13 -21.37
CA GLY A 508 4.35 -12.50 -21.02
C GLY A 508 5.24 -13.17 -22.08
N ARG A 509 6.15 -14.04 -21.65
CA ARG A 509 6.89 -14.92 -22.55
C ARG A 509 6.86 -16.34 -22.02
N LEU A 510 6.20 -17.24 -22.75
CA LEU A 510 6.17 -18.67 -22.48
C LEU A 510 7.19 -19.36 -23.39
N VAL A 511 8.09 -20.15 -22.81
CA VAL A 511 9.18 -20.83 -23.54
C VAL A 511 9.14 -22.32 -23.21
N ALA A 512 9.02 -23.15 -24.25
CA ALA A 512 9.22 -24.59 -24.15
C ALA A 512 10.67 -24.92 -24.48
N TYR A 513 11.23 -25.86 -23.70
CA TYR A 513 12.59 -26.35 -23.85
C TYR A 513 12.59 -27.84 -24.19
N GLY A 514 13.50 -28.24 -25.07
CA GLY A 514 13.78 -29.63 -25.39
C GLY A 514 14.60 -30.34 -24.31
N VAL A 515 14.86 -31.64 -24.48
CA VAL A 515 15.62 -32.46 -23.53
C VAL A 515 17.07 -32.01 -23.38
N ASP A 516 17.64 -31.44 -24.44
CA ASP A 516 18.98 -30.83 -24.48
C ASP A 516 19.04 -29.45 -23.76
N GLY A 517 17.89 -28.95 -23.29
CA GLY A 517 17.77 -27.64 -22.64
C GLY A 517 17.72 -26.46 -23.62
N ALA A 518 17.67 -26.70 -24.93
CA ALA A 518 17.50 -25.65 -25.94
C ALA A 518 16.03 -25.21 -26.05
N PRO A 519 15.74 -23.92 -26.28
CA PRO A 519 14.37 -23.46 -26.50
C PRO A 519 13.86 -23.95 -27.86
N ILE A 520 12.77 -24.72 -27.86
CA ILE A 520 12.16 -25.30 -29.07
C ILE A 520 10.92 -24.53 -29.53
N ALA A 521 10.27 -23.78 -28.64
CA ALA A 521 9.20 -22.86 -29.00
C ALA A 521 9.13 -21.68 -28.02
N THR A 522 8.80 -20.49 -28.54
CA THR A 522 8.61 -19.27 -27.74
C THR A 522 7.33 -18.55 -28.16
N TYR A 523 6.50 -18.22 -27.18
CA TYR A 523 5.24 -17.53 -27.37
C TYR A 523 5.26 -16.19 -26.62
N THR A 524 5.20 -15.10 -27.37
CA THR A 524 5.15 -13.71 -26.88
C THR A 524 3.79 -13.05 -27.15
N GLN A 525 2.98 -13.63 -28.02
CA GLN A 525 1.61 -13.23 -28.29
C GLN A 525 0.68 -14.38 -27.94
N PHE A 526 -0.17 -14.17 -26.95
CA PHE A 526 -1.15 -15.16 -26.49
C PHE A 526 -2.45 -14.93 -27.27
N GLN A 527 -2.53 -15.49 -28.47
CA GLN A 527 -3.79 -15.66 -29.20
C GLN A 527 -4.32 -17.07 -28.94
N SER A 528 -5.64 -17.24 -28.88
CA SER A 528 -6.25 -18.57 -28.83
C SER A 528 -5.86 -19.31 -30.11
N GLY A 529 -5.15 -20.43 -29.96
CA GLY A 529 -4.82 -21.35 -31.05
C GLY A 529 -6.00 -22.23 -31.42
#